data_AF-A0A1L3SX23-F1
#
_entry.id   AF-A0A1L3SX23-F1
#
_cell.length_a   1.000
_cell.length_b   1.000
_cell.length_c   1.000
_cell.angle_alpha   90.00
_cell.angle_beta   90.00
_cell.angle_gamma   90.00
#
_symmetry.space_group_name_H-M   'P 1'
#
loop_
_entity.id
_entity.type
_entity.pdbx_description
1 polymer ?
#
loop_
_entity_poly.entity_id
_entity_poly.type
_entity_poly.pdbx_seq_one_letter_code
_entity_poly.pdbx_strand_id
1 'polypeptide(L)'
;MSIQSRIESKLRDRFSPERLTVMNESHLHAGHHHAESGHHEEFDGKGETHFRVRIVAPAFSGMSRIERHRAVNELLADELAGGVHALAVEPAAPGEPTRW
;
A
#
# COMPACT_ATOMS: atom_id res chain seq x y z
N MET A 1 8.46 -10.27 -10.34
CA MET A 1 7.72 -8.99 -10.19
C MET A 1 8.07 -8.41 -8.84
N SER A 2 8.23 -7.09 -8.72
CA SER A 2 8.40 -6.43 -7.42
C SER A 2 7.09 -6.47 -6.62
N ILE A 3 7.17 -6.30 -5.29
CA ILE A 3 5.98 -6.18 -4.43
C ILE A 3 5.14 -4.99 -4.89
N GLN A 4 5.75 -3.86 -5.22
CA GLN A 4 5.04 -2.70 -5.77
C GLN A 4 4.20 -3.06 -7.00
N SER A 5 4.78 -3.77 -7.97
CA SER A 5 4.06 -4.19 -9.19
C SER A 5 2.92 -5.16 -8.88
N ARG A 6 3.08 -6.04 -7.88
CA ARG A 6 2.01 -6.95 -7.44
C ARG A 6 0.84 -6.19 -6.82
N ILE A 7 1.12 -5.24 -5.92
CA ILE A 7 0.12 -4.37 -5.31
C ILE A 7 -0.63 -3.60 -6.40
N GLU A 8 0.09 -2.99 -7.34
CA GLU A 8 -0.52 -2.27 -8.45
C GLU A 8 -1.44 -3.15 -9.30
N SER A 9 -1.01 -4.35 -9.67
CA SER A 9 -1.83 -5.28 -10.47
C SER A 9 -3.10 -5.65 -9.73
N LYS A 10 -2.99 -6.13 -8.49
CA LYS A 10 -4.15 -6.52 -7.67
C LYS A 10 -5.16 -5.38 -7.56
N LEU A 11 -4.70 -4.16 -7.28
CA LEU A 11 -5.57 -2.98 -7.16
C LEU A 11 -6.25 -2.61 -8.48
N ARG A 12 -5.51 -2.66 -9.60
CA ARG A 12 -6.09 -2.41 -10.94
C ARG A 12 -7.16 -3.44 -11.26
N ASP A 13 -6.86 -4.72 -11.06
CA ASP A 13 -7.74 -5.83 -11.41
C ASP A 13 -9.01 -5.82 -10.56
N ARG A 14 -8.90 -5.57 -9.24
CA ARG A 14 -10.05 -5.62 -8.33
C ARG A 14 -10.96 -4.40 -8.39
N PHE A 15 -10.39 -3.21 -8.54
CA PHE A 15 -11.13 -1.95 -8.36
C PHE A 15 -11.31 -1.15 -9.64
N SER A 16 -10.61 -1.48 -10.73
CA SER A 16 -10.64 -0.72 -11.99
C SER A 16 -10.55 0.80 -11.75
N PRO A 17 -9.49 1.28 -11.07
CA PRO A 17 -9.41 2.66 -10.63
C PRO A 17 -9.24 3.63 -11.80
N GLU A 18 -9.88 4.80 -11.69
CA GLU A 18 -9.65 5.92 -12.61
C GLU A 18 -8.25 6.52 -12.40
N ARG A 19 -7.74 6.47 -11.16
CA ARG A 19 -6.40 6.94 -10.83
C ARG A 19 -5.81 6.10 -9.71
N LEU A 20 -4.57 5.63 -9.91
CA LEU A 20 -3.83 4.82 -8.96
C LEU A 20 -2.39 5.29 -8.88
N THR A 21 -1.87 5.42 -7.66
CA THR A 21 -0.44 5.63 -7.40
C THR A 21 -0.05 4.74 -6.22
N VAL A 22 0.98 3.92 -6.42
CA VAL A 22 1.62 3.12 -5.37
C VAL A 22 3.04 3.61 -5.21
N MET A 23 3.41 4.06 -4.02
CA MET A 23 4.71 4.68 -3.72
C MET A 23 5.46 3.80 -2.71
N ASN A 24 6.69 3.41 -3.02
CA ASN A 24 7.58 2.77 -2.06
C ASN A 24 8.21 3.85 -1.15
N GLU A 25 7.82 3.87 0.12
CA GLU A 25 8.27 4.81 1.14
C GLU A 25 9.29 4.18 2.11
N SER A 26 9.77 2.96 1.84
CA SER A 26 10.63 2.20 2.76
C SER A 26 11.94 2.90 3.10
N HIS A 27 12.49 3.71 2.19
CA HIS A 27 13.69 4.50 2.46
C HIS A 27 13.47 5.54 3.59
N LEU A 28 12.24 6.02 3.80
CA LEU A 28 11.90 6.92 4.90
C LEU A 28 11.94 6.22 6.27
N HIS A 29 11.94 4.88 6.28
CA HIS A 29 11.87 4.04 7.46
C HIS A 29 13.08 3.11 7.61
N ALA A 30 14.16 3.37 6.87
CA ALA A 30 15.36 2.55 6.79
C ALA A 30 16.14 2.34 8.10
N GLY A 31 15.73 2.98 9.21
CA GLY A 31 16.32 2.82 10.55
C GLY A 31 15.39 2.26 11.63
N HIS A 32 14.16 1.84 11.28
CA HIS A 32 13.16 1.35 12.26
C HIS A 32 13.20 -0.18 12.49
N HIS A 33 14.19 -0.89 11.96
CA HIS A 33 14.41 -2.29 12.32
C HIS A 33 14.91 -2.35 13.77
N HIS A 34 14.09 -2.90 14.67
CA HIS A 34 14.49 -3.22 16.03
C HIS A 34 15.80 -4.03 16.00
N ALA A 35 16.84 -3.49 16.62
CA ALA A 35 18.17 -4.10 16.78
C ALA A 35 18.16 -5.29 17.77
N GLU A 36 17.16 -6.17 17.72
CA GLU A 36 17.06 -7.35 18.61
C GLU A 36 17.59 -8.65 18.00
N SER A 37 18.20 -8.59 16.83
CA SER A 37 18.85 -9.76 16.24
C SER A 37 20.14 -9.29 15.61
N GLY A 38 21.27 -9.83 16.07
CA GLY A 38 22.65 -9.46 15.66
C GLY A 38 23.01 -9.74 14.20
N HIS A 39 22.03 -9.68 13.30
CA HIS A 39 22.19 -9.71 11.86
C HIS A 39 22.16 -8.28 11.35
N HIS A 40 23.33 -7.64 11.26
CA HIS A 40 23.50 -6.50 10.36
C HIS A 40 23.40 -7.02 8.93
N GLU A 41 22.18 -7.15 8.42
CA GLU A 41 21.99 -7.00 6.98
C GLU A 41 21.96 -5.50 6.71
N GLU A 42 22.93 -5.05 5.92
CA GLU A 42 23.09 -3.66 5.50
C GLU A 42 21.79 -3.24 4.78
N PHE A 43 20.91 -2.53 5.49
CA PHE A 43 19.63 -2.13 4.94
C PHE A 43 19.87 -1.01 3.91
N ASP A 44 19.90 -1.38 2.63
CA ASP A 44 20.21 -0.49 1.50
C ASP A 44 19.13 0.58 1.20
N GLY A 45 18.10 0.67 2.06
CA GLY A 45 16.97 1.58 1.92
C GLY A 45 16.01 1.19 0.78
N LYS A 46 16.26 0.10 0.05
CA LYS A 46 15.42 -0.38 -1.05
C LYS A 46 14.37 -1.40 -0.62
N GLY A 47 14.17 -1.58 0.68
CA GLY A 47 13.13 -2.45 1.20
C GLY A 47 11.78 -2.21 0.50
N GLU A 48 11.01 -3.26 0.29
CA GLU A 48 9.63 -3.16 -0.17
C GLU A 48 8.70 -3.43 1.03
N THR A 49 8.92 -2.67 2.11
CA THR A 49 8.27 -2.90 3.42
C THR A 49 7.26 -1.83 3.78
N HIS A 50 7.39 -0.61 3.28
CA HIS A 50 6.46 0.50 3.52
C HIS A 50 5.92 1.04 2.20
N PHE A 51 4.60 1.08 2.07
CA PHE A 51 3.93 1.56 0.87
C PHE A 51 2.85 2.58 1.19
N ARG A 52 2.70 3.55 0.28
CA ARG A 52 1.51 4.40 0.19
C ARG A 52 0.70 4.07 -1.06
N VAL A 53 -0.59 3.90 -0.89
CA VAL A 53 -1.56 3.68 -1.95
C VAL A 53 -2.54 4.85 -1.98
N ARG A 54 -2.54 5.58 -3.09
CA ARG A 54 -3.57 6.56 -3.43
C ARG A 54 -4.41 6.01 -4.57
N ILE A 55 -5.71 5.86 -4.34
CA ILE A 55 -6.59 5.19 -5.30
C ILE A 55 -7.94 5.90 -5.38
N VAL A 56 -8.33 6.26 -6.61
CA VAL A 56 -9.69 6.69 -6.94
C VAL A 56 -10.35 5.63 -7.79
N ALA A 57 -11.47 5.09 -7.30
CA ALA A 57 -12.21 4.05 -8.01
C ALA A 57 -13.72 4.17 -7.77
N PRO A 58 -14.56 3.97 -8.81
CA PRO A 58 -16.01 3.93 -8.67
C PRO A 58 -16.51 2.90 -7.65
N ALA A 59 -15.74 1.83 -7.44
CA ALA A 59 -16.03 0.78 -6.47
C ALA A 59 -16.15 1.28 -5.02
N PHE A 60 -15.63 2.47 -4.70
CA PHE A 60 -15.70 3.06 -3.36
C PHE A 60 -16.94 3.92 -3.12
N SER A 61 -17.76 4.17 -4.15
CA SER A 61 -19.01 4.91 -4.05
C SER A 61 -19.98 4.20 -3.10
N GLY A 62 -20.54 4.93 -2.14
CA GLY A 62 -21.45 4.39 -1.12
C GLY A 62 -20.78 3.61 0.02
N MET A 63 -19.47 3.34 -0.05
CA MET A 63 -18.71 2.77 1.06
C MET A 63 -18.28 3.86 2.05
N SER A 64 -18.38 3.56 3.34
CA SER A 64 -17.76 4.35 4.40
C SER A 64 -16.24 4.29 4.32
N ARG A 65 -15.57 5.24 4.99
CA ARG A 65 -14.10 5.27 5.07
C ARG A 65 -13.51 3.94 5.57
N ILE A 66 -14.12 3.32 6.59
CA ILE A 66 -13.60 2.06 7.15
C ILE A 66 -13.77 0.92 6.15
N GLU A 67 -14.91 0.83 5.47
CA GLU A 67 -15.16 -0.22 4.47
C GLU A 67 -14.17 -0.16 3.31
N ARG A 68 -13.84 1.05 2.82
CA ARG A 68 -12.82 1.23 1.78
C ARG A 68 -11.45 0.74 2.21
N HIS A 69 -11.04 1.11 3.43
CA HIS A 69 -9.76 0.65 3.98
C HIS A 69 -9.76 -0.87 4.16
N ARG A 70 -10.85 -1.47 4.66
CA ARG A 70 -10.96 -2.93 4.78
C ARG A 70 -10.86 -3.62 3.44
N ALA A 71 -11.60 -3.16 2.43
CA ALA A 71 -11.55 -3.75 1.08
C ALA A 71 -10.14 -3.75 0.49
N VAL A 72 -9.36 -2.66 0.68
CA VAL A 72 -7.98 -2.59 0.22
C VAL A 72 -7.05 -3.51 1.03
N ASN A 73 -7.17 -3.52 2.36
CA ASN A 73 -6.34 -4.38 3.22
C ASN A 73 -6.63 -5.87 3.00
N GLU A 74 -7.90 -6.25 2.82
CA GLU A 74 -8.31 -7.63 2.53
C GLU A 74 -7.71 -8.12 1.21
N LEU A 75 -7.71 -7.28 0.16
CA LEU A 75 -7.10 -7.63 -1.13
C LEU A 75 -5.58 -7.83 -1.04
N LEU A 76 -4.92 -7.06 -0.18
CA LEU A 76 -3.46 -7.02 -0.02
C LEU A 76 -2.97 -7.82 1.21
N ALA A 77 -3.84 -8.67 1.78
CA ALA A 77 -3.54 -9.43 2.98
C ALA A 77 -2.31 -10.35 2.81
N ASP A 78 -2.14 -10.95 1.63
CA ASP A 78 -0.98 -11.81 1.34
C ASP A 78 0.33 -11.02 1.33
N GLU A 79 0.32 -9.80 0.78
CA GLU A 79 1.49 -8.93 0.73
C GLU A 79 1.86 -8.41 2.14
N LEU A 80 0.85 -8.09 2.96
CA LEU A 80 1.02 -7.72 4.37
C LEU A 80 1.57 -8.89 5.20
N ALA A 81 1.10 -10.12 4.96
CA ALA A 81 1.63 -11.31 5.62
C ALA A 81 3.05 -11.69 5.12
N GLY A 82 3.38 -11.32 3.88
CA GLY A 82 4.60 -11.77 3.19
C GLY A 82 5.82 -10.85 3.30
N GLY A 83 5.69 -9.65 3.85
CA GLY A 83 6.85 -8.75 4.06
C GLY A 83 6.55 -7.26 4.00
N VAL A 84 5.35 -6.83 3.61
CA VAL A 84 4.94 -5.44 3.75
C VAL A 84 4.64 -5.17 5.23
N HIS A 85 5.45 -4.32 5.84
CA HIS A 85 5.32 -3.90 7.24
C HIS A 85 4.20 -2.87 7.43
N ALA A 86 4.09 -1.88 6.54
CA ALA A 86 3.12 -0.80 6.67
C ALA A 86 2.52 -0.39 5.32
N LEU A 87 1.21 -0.11 5.34
CA LEU A 87 0.45 0.32 4.18
C LEU A 87 -0.40 1.55 4.53
N ALA A 88 -0.01 2.72 4.04
CA ALA A 88 -0.84 3.92 4.09
C ALA A 88 -1.83 3.90 2.92
N VAL A 89 -3.14 3.93 3.21
CA VAL A 89 -4.19 3.86 2.18
C VAL A 89 -4.98 5.17 2.18
N GLU A 90 -5.13 5.76 1.00
CA GLU A 90 -5.94 6.96 0.74
C GLU A 90 -6.96 6.64 -0.37
N PRO A 91 -8.10 5.99 -0.03
CA PRO A 91 -9.11 5.57 -1.00
C PRO A 91 -10.24 6.60 -1.14
N ALA A 92 -10.56 6.98 -2.37
CA ALA A 92 -11.61 7.96 -2.67
C ALA A 92 -12.50 7.50 -3.83
N ALA A 93 -13.78 7.86 -3.80
CA ALA A 93 -14.68 7.70 -4.94
C ALA A 93 -14.49 8.86 -5.94
N PRO A 94 -14.87 8.70 -7.22
CA PRO A 94 -14.84 9.78 -8.19
C PRO A 94 -15.62 11.01 -7.69
N GLY A 95 -15.02 12.19 -7.83
CA GLY A 95 -15.61 13.46 -7.38
C GLY A 95 -15.38 13.81 -5.89
N GLU A 96 -14.78 12.92 -5.10
CA GLU A 96 -14.40 13.23 -3.72
C GLU A 96 -13.06 13.99 -3.64
N PRO A 97 -12.84 14.79 -2.59
CA PRO A 97 -11.57 15.47 -2.38
C PRO A 97 -10.43 14.47 -2.17
N THR A 98 -9.34 14.64 -2.91
CA THR A 98 -8.14 13.80 -2.84
C THR A 98 -6.91 14.63 -2.50
N ARG A 99 -5.93 14.00 -1.83
CA ARG A 99 -4.62 14.58 -1.55
C ARG A 99 -3.62 13.93 -2.50
N TRP A 100 -3.49 14.46 -3.72
CA TRP A 100 -2.45 14.02 -4.65
C TRP A 100 -1.29 14.98 -4.65
#